data_AF-A0A7V3NA23-F1
#
_entry.id   AF-A0A7V3NA23-F1
#
_cell.length_a   1.000
_cell.length_b   1.000
_cell.length_c   1.000
_cell.angle_alpha   90.00
_cell.angle_beta   90.00
_cell.angle_gamma   90.00
#
_symmetry.space_group_name_H-M   'P 1'
#
loop_
_entity.id
_entity.type
_entity.pdbx_description
1 polymer ?
#
loop_
_entity_poly.entity_id
_entity_poly.type
_entity_poly.pdbx_seq_one_letter_code
_entity_poly.pdbx_strand_id
1 'polypeptide(L)'
;PLVVLRTSTAAFQPAKAARGHVIWDRFDREVLGCNYQGYNPKSRNTGCDVWCVPEAAGHPVLKGVPPRWHSSSWLYRLRPLAPGTTVLVMGRWSSEDPDEPVAWTHTYDGAKVFYTMLGHPDDFRSEPFLRLLENAIRWALDETEPAKK
;
A
#
# COMPACT_ATOMS: atom_id res chain seq x y z
N PRO A 1 -3.61 15.15 3.90
CA PRO A 1 -2.95 14.00 3.23
C PRO A 1 -3.31 12.71 3.98
N LEU A 2 -3.13 11.54 3.36
CA LEU A 2 -3.48 10.24 3.94
C LEU A 2 -2.37 9.22 3.67
N VAL A 3 -1.93 8.50 4.70
CA VAL A 3 -1.00 7.37 4.61
C VAL A 3 -1.72 6.15 5.15
N VAL A 4 -1.92 5.15 4.31
CA VAL A 4 -2.79 4.01 4.60
C VAL A 4 -2.00 2.73 4.56
N LEU A 5 -2.12 1.98 5.64
CA LEU A 5 -1.62 0.62 5.78
C LEU A 5 -2.80 -0.35 5.68
N ARG A 6 -2.49 -1.63 5.48
CA ARG A 6 -3.42 -2.69 5.84
C ARG A 6 -3.93 -2.51 7.29
N THR A 7 -5.14 -2.92 7.66
CA THR A 7 -6.20 -3.60 6.90
C THR A 7 -7.31 -2.62 6.48
N SER A 8 -6.94 -1.37 6.21
CA SER A 8 -7.89 -0.26 6.08
C SER A 8 -8.85 -0.38 4.89
N THR A 9 -8.60 -1.24 3.90
CA THR A 9 -9.58 -1.53 2.83
C THR A 9 -10.79 -2.30 3.37
N ALA A 10 -10.55 -3.42 4.06
CA ALA A 10 -11.61 -4.29 4.58
C ALA A 10 -12.45 -3.64 5.70
N ALA A 11 -11.86 -2.69 6.44
CA ALA A 11 -12.54 -2.02 7.55
C ALA A 11 -13.77 -1.20 7.11
N PHE A 12 -13.81 -0.71 5.87
CA PHE A 12 -14.93 0.08 5.33
C PHE A 12 -15.98 -0.77 4.60
N GLN A 13 -15.82 -2.10 4.55
CA GLN A 13 -16.75 -3.01 3.90
C GLN A 13 -17.35 -4.05 4.88
N PRO A 14 -17.89 -3.66 6.05
CA PRO A 14 -18.58 -4.60 6.91
C PRO A 14 -19.91 -5.03 6.28
N ALA A 15 -20.36 -6.25 6.59
CA ALA A 15 -21.64 -6.77 6.09
C ALA A 15 -22.86 -5.96 6.57
N LYS A 16 -22.75 -5.25 7.70
CA LYS A 16 -23.83 -4.44 8.28
C LYS A 16 -23.27 -3.22 9.00
N ALA A 17 -23.92 -2.07 8.82
CA ALA A 17 -23.60 -0.85 9.54
C ALA A 17 -23.94 -0.98 11.03
N ALA A 18 -23.08 -0.44 11.90
CA ALA A 18 -23.44 -0.22 13.30
C ALA A 18 -24.59 0.79 13.40
N ARG A 19 -25.34 0.76 14.52
CA ARG A 19 -26.46 1.69 14.73
C ARG A 19 -25.96 3.14 14.62
N GLY A 20 -26.67 3.96 13.82
CA GLY A 20 -26.33 5.37 13.59
C GLY A 20 -25.15 5.61 12.63
N HIS A 21 -24.62 4.58 11.98
CA HIS A 21 -23.51 4.68 11.03
C HIS A 21 -23.97 4.32 9.62
N VAL A 22 -23.20 4.78 8.63
CA VAL A 22 -23.31 4.36 7.22
C VAL A 22 -22.07 3.57 6.82
N ILE A 23 -22.22 2.67 5.84
CA ILE A 23 -21.08 1.99 5.21
C ILE A 23 -20.61 2.85 4.04
N TRP A 24 -19.33 3.21 4.03
CA TRP A 24 -18.69 3.81 2.85
C TRP A 24 -17.99 2.73 2.03
N ASP A 25 -18.81 1.90 1.39
CA ASP A 25 -18.38 0.71 0.64
C ASP A 25 -17.45 1.03 -0.54
N ARG A 26 -17.47 2.28 -1.03
CA ARG A 26 -16.61 2.79 -2.10
C ARG A 26 -15.33 3.49 -1.62
N PHE A 27 -15.03 3.50 -0.33
CA PHE A 27 -13.84 4.18 0.20
C PHE A 27 -12.54 3.72 -0.47
N ASP A 28 -12.40 2.41 -0.73
CA ASP A 28 -11.25 1.85 -1.44
C ASP A 28 -11.11 2.42 -2.86
N ARG A 29 -12.21 2.51 -3.60
CA ARG A 29 -12.22 2.99 -4.98
C ARG A 29 -12.03 4.49 -5.09
N GLU A 30 -12.72 5.25 -4.24
CA GLU A 30 -12.73 6.70 -4.27
C GLU A 30 -11.44 7.27 -3.66
N VAL A 31 -11.07 6.82 -2.47
CA VAL A 31 -9.98 7.43 -1.70
C VAL A 31 -8.66 6.72 -1.94
N LEU A 32 -8.66 5.39 -1.90
CA LEU A 32 -7.41 4.62 -2.04
C LEU A 32 -7.03 4.35 -3.49
N GLY A 33 -7.98 4.50 -4.43
CA GLY A 33 -7.76 4.21 -5.85
C GLY A 33 -7.61 2.72 -6.15
N CYS A 34 -8.20 1.83 -5.36
CA CYS A 34 -8.15 0.38 -5.59
C CYS A 34 -9.52 -0.29 -5.44
N ASN A 35 -9.59 -1.57 -5.76
CA ASN A 35 -10.79 -2.37 -5.60
C ASN A 35 -10.48 -3.65 -4.84
N TYR A 36 -10.84 -3.69 -3.56
CA TYR A 36 -10.56 -4.85 -2.71
C TYR A 36 -11.43 -6.05 -3.08
N GLN A 37 -10.79 -7.18 -3.40
CA GLN A 37 -11.46 -8.42 -3.78
C GLN A 37 -11.07 -9.61 -2.90
N GLY A 38 -10.61 -9.34 -1.68
CA GLY A 38 -10.11 -10.38 -0.77
C GLY A 38 -8.66 -10.78 -1.05
N TYR A 39 -8.33 -12.02 -0.70
CA TYR A 39 -6.97 -12.56 -0.79
C TYR A 39 -6.95 -14.08 -0.82
N ASN A 40 -5.83 -14.66 -1.24
CA ASN A 40 -5.59 -16.10 -1.14
C ASN A 40 -5.11 -16.44 0.29
N PRO A 41 -5.85 -17.25 1.09
CA PRO A 41 -5.46 -17.55 2.47
C PRO A 41 -4.07 -18.18 2.60
N LYS A 42 -3.59 -18.91 1.57
CA LYS A 42 -2.27 -19.56 1.58
C LYS A 42 -1.12 -18.56 1.72
N SER A 43 -1.29 -17.35 1.19
CA SER A 43 -0.28 -16.28 1.27
C SER A 43 0.04 -15.85 2.71
N ARG A 44 -0.84 -16.14 3.68
CA ARG A 44 -0.58 -15.89 5.11
C ARG A 44 0.55 -16.74 5.68
N ASN A 45 0.84 -17.89 5.08
CA ASN A 45 1.83 -18.83 5.60
C ASN A 45 3.24 -18.51 5.10
N THR A 46 3.36 -17.81 3.98
CA THR A 46 4.63 -17.59 3.28
C THR A 46 5.03 -16.12 3.24
N GLY A 47 4.09 -15.19 3.43
CA GLY A 47 4.33 -13.77 3.14
C GLY A 47 4.40 -13.54 1.63
N CYS A 48 5.16 -12.52 1.22
CA CYS A 48 5.33 -12.15 -0.17
C CYS A 48 6.71 -11.56 -0.47
N ASP A 49 7.17 -11.81 -1.69
CA ASP A 49 8.28 -11.06 -2.27
C ASP A 49 7.73 -9.80 -2.93
N VAL A 50 8.38 -8.68 -2.68
CA VAL A 50 7.97 -7.38 -3.22
C VAL A 50 9.16 -6.64 -3.82
N TRP A 51 8.91 -5.86 -4.86
CA TRP A 51 9.92 -5.11 -5.58
C TRP A 51 9.43 -3.75 -6.05
N CYS A 52 10.34 -2.78 -6.05
CA CYS A 52 10.12 -1.45 -6.61
C CYS A 52 9.93 -1.56 -8.13
N VAL A 53 8.94 -0.83 -8.67
CA VAL A 53 8.79 -0.76 -10.13
C VAL A 53 9.85 0.15 -10.73
N PRO A 54 10.56 -0.26 -11.81
CA PRO A 54 11.62 0.55 -12.41
C PRO A 54 11.17 1.96 -12.84
N GLU A 55 9.93 2.07 -13.32
CA GLU A 55 9.33 3.32 -13.80
C GLU A 55 9.16 4.35 -12.68
N ALA A 56 9.09 3.91 -11.42
CA ALA A 56 8.93 4.77 -10.25
C ALA A 56 10.24 4.99 -9.48
N ALA A 57 11.40 4.56 -9.99
CA ALA A 57 12.68 4.62 -9.27
C ALA A 57 13.06 6.03 -8.79
N GLY A 58 12.62 7.09 -9.49
CA GLY A 58 12.84 8.48 -9.08
C GLY A 58 11.84 9.03 -8.06
N HIS A 59 10.82 8.26 -7.66
CA HIS A 59 9.79 8.73 -6.75
C HIS A 59 10.36 8.87 -5.31
N PRO A 60 10.11 9.98 -4.60
CA PRO A 60 10.70 10.24 -3.28
C PRO A 60 10.36 9.17 -2.24
N VAL A 61 9.19 8.53 -2.37
CA VAL A 61 8.78 7.41 -1.50
C VAL A 61 9.73 6.21 -1.58
N LEU A 62 10.39 5.99 -2.72
CA LEU A 62 11.32 4.88 -2.93
C LEU A 62 12.78 5.22 -2.60
N LYS A 63 13.08 6.46 -2.17
CA LYS A 63 14.44 6.90 -1.86
C LYS A 63 15.09 6.02 -0.78
N GLY A 64 16.16 5.31 -1.14
CA GLY A 64 16.89 4.44 -0.22
C GLY A 64 16.14 3.15 0.17
N VAL A 65 15.00 2.85 -0.45
CA VAL A 65 14.33 1.54 -0.33
C VAL A 65 15.07 0.57 -1.26
N PRO A 66 15.46 -0.63 -0.82
CA PRO A 66 16.09 -1.61 -1.70
C PRO A 66 15.13 -2.04 -2.82
N PRO A 67 15.64 -2.45 -3.99
CA PRO A 67 14.81 -2.75 -5.15
C PRO A 67 13.89 -3.96 -4.94
N ARG A 68 14.24 -4.87 -4.03
CA ARG A 68 13.45 -6.06 -3.70
C ARG A 68 13.68 -6.47 -2.24
N TRP A 69 12.63 -6.95 -1.59
CA TRP A 69 12.70 -7.55 -0.26
C TRP A 69 11.57 -8.56 -0.05
N HIS A 70 11.67 -9.33 1.04
CA HIS A 70 10.60 -10.22 1.48
C HIS A 70 9.82 -9.57 2.63
N SER A 71 8.50 -9.67 2.61
CA SER A 71 7.60 -9.17 3.64
C SER A 71 6.74 -10.30 4.20
N SER A 72 6.52 -10.29 5.52
CA SER A 72 5.60 -11.20 6.18
C SER A 72 4.13 -10.86 5.92
N SER A 73 3.84 -9.72 5.28
CA SER A 73 2.49 -9.40 4.84
C SER A 73 2.04 -10.34 3.72
N TRP A 74 0.73 -10.51 3.64
CA TRP A 74 0.09 -11.29 2.58
C TRP A 74 -0.61 -10.37 1.58
N LEU A 75 -0.69 -10.81 0.32
CA LEU A 75 -1.17 -9.95 -0.76
C LEU A 75 -2.71 -9.95 -0.83
N TYR A 76 -3.27 -8.77 -1.02
CA TYR A 76 -4.66 -8.56 -1.40
C TYR A 76 -4.79 -8.46 -2.91
N ARG A 77 -5.96 -8.85 -3.43
CA ARG A 77 -6.35 -8.59 -4.81
C ARG A 77 -6.97 -7.20 -4.85
N LEU A 78 -6.25 -6.24 -5.44
CA LEU A 78 -6.58 -4.80 -5.34
C LEU A 78 -6.90 -4.15 -6.70
N ARG A 79 -6.84 -4.93 -7.78
CA ARG A 79 -7.15 -4.48 -9.13
C ARG A 79 -8.66 -4.42 -9.39
N PRO A 80 -9.13 -3.60 -10.36
CA PRO A 80 -8.35 -2.59 -11.09
C PRO A 80 -7.99 -1.40 -10.18
N LEU A 81 -6.87 -0.74 -10.48
CA LEU A 81 -6.53 0.54 -9.88
C LEU A 81 -7.23 1.68 -10.61
N ALA A 82 -7.56 2.74 -9.89
CA ALA A 82 -8.17 3.94 -10.46
C ALA A 82 -7.20 4.67 -11.41
N PRO A 83 -7.71 5.38 -12.44
CA PRO A 83 -6.87 6.29 -13.22
C PRO A 83 -6.16 7.30 -12.31
N GLY A 84 -4.90 7.61 -12.63
CA GLY A 84 -4.09 8.55 -11.82
C GLY A 84 -3.44 7.92 -10.58
N THR A 85 -3.55 6.60 -10.37
CA THR A 85 -2.68 5.93 -9.40
C THR A 85 -1.27 5.74 -9.97
N THR A 86 -0.24 6.02 -9.18
CA THR A 86 1.15 5.69 -9.52
C THR A 86 1.60 4.51 -8.68
N VAL A 87 1.76 3.34 -9.30
CA VAL A 87 2.29 2.15 -8.64
C VAL A 87 3.77 2.36 -8.33
N LEU A 88 4.18 2.03 -7.10
CA LEU A 88 5.55 2.17 -6.63
C LEU A 88 6.19 0.80 -6.36
N VAL A 89 5.40 -0.14 -5.83
CA VAL A 89 5.87 -1.46 -5.43
C VAL A 89 4.87 -2.50 -5.93
N MET A 90 5.38 -3.57 -6.52
CA MET A 90 4.65 -4.77 -6.91
C MET A 90 5.05 -5.94 -6.03
N GLY A 91 4.23 -6.99 -5.98
CA GLY A 91 4.54 -8.16 -5.18
C GLY A 91 3.87 -9.43 -5.66
N ARG A 92 4.45 -10.55 -5.23
CA ARG A 92 3.97 -11.91 -5.51
C ARG A 92 4.19 -12.79 -4.28
N TRP A 93 3.23 -13.66 -3.98
CA TRP A 93 3.33 -14.62 -2.87
C TRP A 93 3.74 -16.02 -3.35
N SER A 94 3.44 -16.39 -4.60
CA SER A 94 3.78 -17.66 -5.25
C SER A 94 3.99 -17.44 -6.73
N SER A 95 4.92 -18.15 -7.36
CA SER A 95 5.19 -18.10 -8.81
C SER A 95 3.96 -18.39 -9.69
N GLU A 96 2.96 -19.08 -9.15
CA GLU A 96 1.72 -19.45 -9.83
C GLU A 96 0.65 -18.36 -9.80
N ASP A 97 0.82 -17.33 -8.95
CA ASP A 97 -0.14 -16.25 -8.77
C ASP A 97 0.31 -14.97 -9.50
N PRO A 98 -0.64 -14.13 -9.94
CA PRO A 98 -0.33 -12.88 -10.62
C PRO A 98 0.34 -11.87 -9.68
N ASP A 99 1.05 -10.93 -10.30
CA ASP A 99 1.65 -9.80 -9.59
C ASP A 99 0.58 -8.77 -9.19
N GLU A 100 0.58 -8.42 -7.91
CA GLU A 100 -0.34 -7.45 -7.33
C GLU A 100 0.37 -6.15 -6.94
N PRO A 101 -0.28 -4.99 -7.10
CA PRO A 101 0.25 -3.74 -6.60
C PRO A 101 0.30 -3.77 -5.07
N VAL A 102 1.48 -3.52 -4.50
CA VAL A 102 1.74 -3.53 -3.06
C VAL A 102 1.63 -2.16 -2.47
N ALA A 103 2.22 -1.15 -3.14
CA ALA A 103 2.19 0.23 -2.70
C ALA A 103 2.05 1.17 -3.90
N TRP A 104 1.27 2.22 -3.72
CA TRP A 104 1.03 3.23 -4.76
C TRP A 104 0.62 4.56 -4.14
N THR A 105 0.65 5.60 -4.96
CA THR A 105 0.08 6.90 -4.63
C THR A 105 -1.17 7.17 -5.45
N HIS A 106 -2.08 7.96 -4.89
CA HIS A 106 -3.31 8.43 -5.52
C HIS A 106 -3.59 9.88 -5.08
N THR A 107 -4.53 10.53 -5.76
CA THR A 107 -5.02 11.87 -5.38
C THR A 107 -6.52 11.82 -5.26
N TYR A 108 -7.03 12.20 -4.10
CA TYR A 108 -8.46 12.30 -3.83
C TYR A 108 -8.78 13.68 -3.28
N ASP A 109 -9.66 14.41 -3.94
CA ASP A 109 -10.08 15.78 -3.58
C ASP A 109 -8.89 16.73 -3.30
N GLY A 110 -7.88 16.68 -4.19
CA GLY A 110 -6.63 17.45 -4.05
C GLY A 110 -5.66 16.95 -2.98
N ALA A 111 -6.04 15.98 -2.15
CA ALA A 111 -5.18 15.41 -1.13
C ALA A 111 -4.32 14.26 -1.68
N LYS A 112 -3.04 14.24 -1.26
CA LYS A 112 -2.13 13.12 -1.49
C LYS A 112 -2.54 11.91 -0.64
N VAL A 113 -2.67 10.77 -1.30
CA VAL A 113 -2.92 9.47 -0.66
C VAL A 113 -1.77 8.55 -1.00
N PHE A 114 -1.15 7.96 0.00
CA PHE A 114 -0.29 6.79 -0.14
C PHE A 114 -1.01 5.59 0.46
N TYR A 115 -1.02 4.48 -0.27
CA TYR A 115 -1.49 3.21 0.25
C TYR A 115 -0.40 2.16 0.11
N THR A 116 -0.29 1.30 1.13
CA THR A 116 0.41 0.04 1.03
C THR A 116 -0.37 -1.07 1.73
N MET A 117 -0.35 -2.28 1.16
CA MET A 117 -0.89 -3.47 1.82
C MET A 117 0.11 -4.12 2.78
N LEU A 118 1.32 -3.57 2.91
CA LEU A 118 2.27 -3.95 3.95
C LEU A 118 1.86 -3.36 5.31
N GLY A 119 2.51 -3.83 6.39
CA GLY A 119 2.20 -3.41 7.76
C GLY A 119 1.77 -4.57 8.66
N HIS A 120 2.19 -5.79 8.35
CA HIS A 120 2.18 -6.87 9.33
C HIS A 120 3.06 -6.46 10.51
N PRO A 121 2.78 -6.88 11.77
CA PRO A 121 3.64 -6.54 12.90
C PRO A 121 5.14 -6.80 12.67
N ASP A 122 5.48 -7.87 11.94
CA ASP A 122 6.87 -8.18 11.59
C ASP A 122 7.49 -7.26 10.53
N ASP A 123 6.67 -6.62 9.69
CA ASP A 123 7.18 -5.62 8.73
C ASP A 123 7.80 -4.43 9.46
N PHE A 124 7.32 -4.08 10.66
CA PHE A 124 7.90 -3.01 11.48
C PHE A 124 9.29 -3.34 12.04
N ARG A 125 9.80 -4.56 11.81
CA ARG A 125 11.19 -4.95 12.06
C ARG A 125 12.04 -4.95 10.78
N SER A 126 11.42 -4.72 9.62
CA SER A 126 12.04 -4.70 8.31
C SER A 126 12.46 -3.27 7.95
N GLU A 127 13.78 -3.04 7.87
CA GLU A 127 14.34 -1.74 7.46
C GLU A 127 13.80 -1.24 6.09
N PRO A 128 13.64 -2.08 5.05
CA PRO A 128 12.99 -1.67 3.80
C PRO A 128 11.58 -1.09 4.00
N PHE A 129 10.76 -1.73 4.83
CA PHE A 129 9.40 -1.27 5.09
C PHE A 129 9.38 0.00 5.93
N LEU A 130 10.21 0.09 6.98
CA LEU A 130 10.34 1.30 7.78
C LEU A 130 10.77 2.50 6.94
N ARG A 131 11.74 2.31 6.03
CA ARG A 131 12.18 3.35 5.09
C ARG A 131 11.06 3.75 4.14
N LEU A 132 10.34 2.79 3.55
CA LEU A 132 9.19 3.06 2.68
C LEU A 132 8.11 3.88 3.40
N LEU A 133 7.76 3.49 4.64
CA LEU A 133 6.74 4.16 5.44
C LEU A 133 7.17 5.57 5.85
N GLU A 134 8.42 5.74 6.31
CA GLU A 134 8.97 7.06 6.63
C GLU A 134 8.91 7.98 5.42
N ASN A 135 9.38 7.51 4.26
CA ASN A 135 9.38 8.30 3.04
C ASN A 135 7.94 8.64 2.58
N ALA A 136 7.00 7.71 2.74
CA ALA A 136 5.59 7.94 2.44
C ALA A 136 4.99 9.04 3.32
N ILE A 137 5.29 9.04 4.62
CA ILE A 137 4.86 10.09 5.55
C ILE A 137 5.44 11.45 5.15
N ARG A 138 6.76 11.51 4.91
CA ARG A 138 7.44 12.75 4.49
C ARG A 138 6.88 13.28 3.17
N TRP A 139 6.74 12.40 2.16
CA TRP A 139 6.13 12.74 0.89
C TRP A 139 4.70 13.27 1.07
N ALA A 140 3.90 12.64 1.92
CA ALA A 140 2.53 13.05 2.19
C ALA A 140 2.44 14.45 2.84
N LEU A 141 3.45 14.83 3.63
CA LEU A 141 3.58 16.12 4.31
C LEU A 141 4.30 17.21 3.49
N ASP A 142 4.74 16.93 2.26
CA ASP A 142 5.61 17.82 1.46
C ASP A 142 6.96 18.13 2.13
N GLU A 143 7.40 17.26 3.04
CA GLU A 143 8.73 17.36 3.65
C GLU A 143 9.76 16.72 2.72
N THR A 144 10.54 17.54 2.02
CA THR A 144 11.84 17.10 1.53
C THR A 144 12.79 17.01 2.72
N GLU A 145 13.60 15.94 2.83
CA GLU A 145 14.56 15.76 3.94
C GLU A 145 15.23 17.09 4.35
N PRO A 146 15.33 17.41 5.65
CA PRO A 146 16.25 18.45 6.07
C PRO A 146 17.65 18.04 5.60
N ALA A 147 18.37 18.97 4.97
CA ALA A 147 19.76 18.76 4.59
C ALA A 147 20.51 18.16 5.79
N LYS A 148 21.18 17.01 5.59
CA LYS A 148 22.03 16.41 6.61
C LYS A 148 23.01 17.49 7.10
N LYS A 149 22.89 17.88 8.37
CA LYS A 149 23.89 18.70 9.05
C LYS A 149 25.14 17.86 9.31
#